data_AF-A0AAW7DIK8-F1
#
_entry.id   AF-A0AAW7DIK8-F1
#
_cell.length_a   1.000
_cell.length_b   1.000
_cell.length_c   1.000
_cell.angle_alpha   90.00
_cell.angle_beta   90.00
_cell.angle_gamma   90.00
#
_symmetry.space_group_name_H-M   'P 1'
#
loop_
_entity.id
_entity.type
_entity.pdbx_description
1 polymer ?
#
loop_
_entity_poly.entity_id
_entity_poly.type
_entity_poly.pdbx_seq_one_letter_code
_entity_poly.pdbx_strand_id
1 'polypeptide(L)'
;MGRFLHLYRADSLINESIIFSIDINEFENSYSSIYDSIVSQVDESDAIIIDENCFEIKSKLFEFITYFRINKCKNWDIPIFIFKDKLSNKDAFDLLKNDFNNIIKTKRFDIISSKDLEKDVLTGKISLFRNLDIKLKESLIFEEFIKTVKVEGSNLNNHSIANEWAIYRWAKTLNISDSEIEKITEKIQNDLYFKYLHALYPISPSSVISDKELKIPFSGKVPQILYVDDEADKGWYEIFCNILYDKNKFDFDYLGNELKGISQEEIIELVFNKVVGKETDLNTKNAITDIVLLDFRLHQSDFTEANIKEVTGYKILKKIKDYNPGIQVIVISATNKIWNLQALQEAGVDGFILKENVENSQELNFTNSSIKSFVENINKANSLVFLKDVYNKFTFIKSNILELDSSINVSSDIYISISNFLDISFNLLKQVLSDEKYLNYSFIQLFLIVELIASNDLFIEENNDYVEVFCGGDKILIQQPNNSNLERAIIFTSNHKYELQNSYLKKDKVRLDVNFRISSILIFRLGFQNSSFLNWSTIRNNRNTKAAHFDKSNKAGNIEISDILEIIEFIEYLTNKNNIDNVNIDRGLIMKPITSQSLSALQNKYKK
;
A
#
# COMPACT_ATOMS: atom_id res chain seq x y z
N MET A 1 -14.88 -52.24 26.54
CA MET A 1 -15.17 -52.69 25.16
C MET A 1 -14.27 -51.85 24.25
N GLY A 2 -13.48 -52.49 23.39
CA GLY A 2 -12.64 -51.77 22.43
C GLY A 2 -13.51 -50.96 21.46
N ARG A 3 -12.94 -49.89 20.89
CA ARG A 3 -13.63 -49.00 19.94
C ARG A 3 -13.17 -49.37 18.55
N PHE A 4 -14.02 -50.06 17.80
CA PHE A 4 -13.60 -50.67 16.54
C PHE A 4 -14.25 -50.00 15.33
N LEU A 5 -13.45 -49.84 14.28
CA LEU A 5 -13.91 -49.54 12.92
C LEU A 5 -13.73 -50.79 12.07
N HIS A 6 -14.76 -51.18 11.33
CA HIS A 6 -14.79 -52.44 10.59
C HIS A 6 -14.91 -52.20 9.07
N LEU A 7 -14.10 -52.95 8.30
CA LEU A 7 -14.11 -52.93 6.83
C LEU A 7 -14.76 -54.21 6.27
N TYR A 8 -15.58 -54.06 5.23
CA TYR A 8 -16.40 -55.14 4.64
C TYR A 8 -16.34 -55.18 3.11
N ARG A 9 -16.57 -56.37 2.53
CA ARG A 9 -16.72 -56.61 1.08
C ARG A 9 -18.22 -56.66 0.70
N ALA A 10 -18.53 -56.40 -0.57
CA ALA A 10 -19.90 -56.28 -1.09
C ALA A 10 -20.70 -57.58 -0.98
N ASP A 11 -20.03 -58.73 -1.11
CA ASP A 11 -20.61 -60.07 -1.01
C ASP A 11 -20.79 -60.56 0.44
N SER A 12 -20.28 -59.80 1.42
CA SER A 12 -20.06 -60.27 2.80
C SER A 12 -20.73 -59.42 3.88
N LEU A 13 -21.32 -58.28 3.52
CA LEU A 13 -22.25 -57.54 4.38
C LEU A 13 -23.44 -58.42 4.84
N ILE A 14 -23.80 -59.44 4.07
CA ILE A 14 -24.87 -60.42 4.36
C ILE A 14 -24.41 -61.52 5.34
N ASN A 15 -23.10 -61.85 5.35
CA ASN A 15 -22.54 -62.98 6.10
C ASN A 15 -21.68 -62.55 7.30
N GLU A 16 -21.68 -61.25 7.65
CA GLU A 16 -20.90 -60.65 8.75
C GLU A 16 -19.37 -60.90 8.67
N SER A 17 -18.81 -61.25 7.51
CA SER A 17 -17.36 -61.53 7.44
C SER A 17 -16.57 -60.23 7.32
N ILE A 18 -16.15 -59.72 8.49
CA ILE A 18 -15.26 -58.57 8.64
C ILE A 18 -13.92 -58.88 7.94
N ILE A 19 -13.50 -58.01 7.02
CA ILE A 19 -12.17 -58.11 6.38
C ILE A 19 -11.11 -57.70 7.39
N PHE A 20 -11.35 -56.57 8.06
CA PHE A 20 -10.37 -55.92 8.91
C PHE A 20 -11.06 -55.09 9.99
N SER A 21 -10.51 -55.12 11.20
CA SER A 21 -10.96 -54.31 12.34
C SER A 21 -9.82 -53.45 12.83
N ILE A 22 -10.08 -52.16 13.03
CA ILE A 22 -9.13 -51.18 13.54
C ILE A 22 -9.58 -50.79 14.94
N ASP A 23 -8.74 -51.02 15.96
CA ASP A 23 -8.99 -50.45 17.30
C ASP A 23 -8.55 -48.98 17.31
N ILE A 24 -9.50 -48.06 17.36
CA ILE A 24 -9.22 -46.63 17.34
C ILE A 24 -8.42 -46.18 18.57
N ASN A 25 -8.47 -46.93 19.68
CA ASN A 25 -7.72 -46.59 20.89
C ASN A 25 -6.20 -46.69 20.68
N GLU A 26 -5.72 -47.44 19.68
CA GLU A 26 -4.29 -47.56 19.35
C GLU A 26 -3.72 -46.29 18.69
N PHE A 27 -4.58 -45.39 18.21
CA PHE A 27 -4.17 -44.24 17.39
C PHE A 27 -4.31 -42.89 18.09
N GLU A 28 -4.56 -42.86 19.41
CA GLU A 28 -4.77 -41.63 20.21
C GLU A 28 -5.82 -40.65 19.61
N ASN A 29 -6.74 -41.14 18.76
CA ASN A 29 -7.67 -40.35 17.95
C ASN A 29 -7.02 -39.44 16.87
N SER A 30 -5.81 -39.74 16.41
CA SER A 30 -5.21 -39.10 15.22
C SER A 30 -5.95 -39.50 13.95
N TYR A 31 -6.67 -38.57 13.33
CA TYR A 31 -7.38 -38.84 12.07
C TYR A 31 -6.46 -39.29 10.94
N SER A 32 -5.24 -38.76 10.87
CA SER A 32 -4.28 -39.20 9.84
C SER A 32 -3.90 -40.66 10.02
N SER A 33 -3.60 -41.08 11.25
CA SER A 33 -3.16 -42.45 11.51
C SER A 33 -4.27 -43.47 11.27
N ILE A 34 -5.50 -43.15 11.67
CA ILE A 34 -6.68 -43.99 11.37
C ILE A 34 -6.91 -44.04 9.86
N TYR A 35 -6.80 -42.91 9.16
CA TYR A 35 -6.94 -42.83 7.71
C TYR A 35 -5.91 -43.69 6.98
N ASP A 36 -4.63 -43.59 7.34
CA ASP A 36 -3.55 -44.37 6.73
C ASP A 36 -3.78 -45.88 6.92
N SER A 37 -4.24 -46.28 8.12
CA SER A 37 -4.60 -47.67 8.40
C SER A 37 -5.76 -48.14 7.51
N ILE A 38 -6.79 -47.33 7.30
CA ILE A 38 -7.92 -47.69 6.41
C ILE A 38 -7.46 -47.77 4.97
N VAL A 39 -6.76 -46.76 4.45
CA VAL A 39 -6.35 -46.69 3.04
C VAL A 39 -5.49 -47.88 2.65
N SER A 40 -4.65 -48.39 3.57
CA SER A 40 -3.85 -49.60 3.33
C SER A 40 -4.67 -50.87 3.11
N GLN A 41 -5.94 -50.90 3.54
CA GLN A 41 -6.83 -52.08 3.50
C GLN A 41 -8.09 -51.87 2.63
N VAL A 42 -8.39 -50.63 2.24
CA VAL A 42 -9.66 -50.26 1.59
C VAL A 42 -9.78 -50.76 0.15
N ASP A 43 -8.66 -51.11 -0.49
CA ASP A 43 -8.63 -51.64 -1.88
C ASP A 43 -9.39 -52.97 -2.03
N GLU A 44 -9.62 -53.67 -0.91
CA GLU A 44 -10.39 -54.91 -0.88
C GLU A 44 -11.82 -54.74 -0.36
N SER A 45 -12.29 -53.52 -0.09
CA SER A 45 -13.56 -53.25 0.59
C SER A 45 -14.56 -52.50 -0.30
N ASP A 46 -15.85 -52.80 -0.13
CA ASP A 46 -16.95 -52.12 -0.85
C ASP A 46 -17.80 -51.24 0.08
N ALA A 47 -17.62 -51.36 1.40
CA ALA A 47 -18.29 -50.54 2.42
C ALA A 47 -17.43 -50.38 3.69
N ILE A 48 -17.55 -49.23 4.35
CA ILE A 48 -16.98 -48.99 5.68
C ILE A 48 -18.13 -48.96 6.68
N ILE A 49 -18.03 -49.73 7.75
CA ILE A 49 -19.00 -49.69 8.85
C ILE A 49 -18.30 -49.21 10.11
N ILE A 50 -18.85 -48.15 10.70
CA ILE A 50 -18.29 -47.52 11.90
C ILE A 50 -19.32 -47.64 13.02
N ASP A 51 -18.93 -48.22 14.15
CA ASP A 51 -19.79 -48.22 15.35
C ASP A 51 -20.06 -46.77 15.80
N GLU A 52 -21.30 -46.44 16.19
CA GLU A 52 -21.61 -45.09 16.67
C GLU A 52 -20.77 -44.65 17.88
N ASN A 53 -20.29 -45.62 18.68
CA ASN A 53 -19.48 -45.40 19.89
C ASN A 53 -17.98 -45.52 19.60
N CYS A 54 -17.60 -45.60 18.32
CA CYS A 54 -16.20 -45.68 17.90
C CYS A 54 -15.40 -44.43 18.32
N PHE A 55 -16.08 -43.28 18.47
CA PHE A 55 -15.52 -42.06 19.06
C PHE A 55 -16.27 -41.68 20.35
N GLU A 56 -15.56 -41.13 21.34
CA GLU A 56 -16.16 -40.63 22.60
C GLU A 56 -17.17 -39.51 22.38
N ILE A 57 -16.86 -38.66 21.41
CA ILE A 57 -17.67 -37.50 21.05
C ILE A 57 -18.25 -37.79 19.68
N LYS A 58 -19.58 -37.82 19.58
CA LYS A 58 -20.27 -38.11 18.31
C LYS A 58 -19.90 -37.15 17.18
N SER A 59 -19.56 -35.89 17.48
CA SER A 59 -19.07 -34.95 16.44
C SER A 59 -17.75 -35.41 15.81
N LYS A 60 -16.85 -36.02 16.59
CA LYS A 60 -15.56 -36.53 16.10
C LYS A 60 -15.71 -37.66 15.08
N LEU A 61 -16.81 -38.42 15.14
CA LEU A 61 -17.16 -39.42 14.13
C LEU A 61 -17.41 -38.75 12.78
N PHE A 62 -18.25 -37.70 12.76
CA PHE A 62 -18.54 -36.97 11.53
C PHE A 62 -17.33 -36.18 11.02
N GLU A 63 -16.50 -35.62 11.90
CA GLU A 63 -15.22 -35.02 11.54
C GLU A 63 -14.28 -36.01 10.86
N PHE A 64 -14.14 -37.22 11.42
CA PHE A 64 -13.33 -38.27 10.81
C PHE A 64 -13.86 -38.69 9.43
N ILE A 65 -15.16 -38.88 9.28
CA ILE A 65 -15.77 -39.24 7.98
C ILE A 65 -15.51 -38.14 6.95
N THR A 66 -15.67 -36.88 7.33
CA THR A 66 -15.33 -35.74 6.48
C THR A 66 -13.84 -35.76 6.09
N TYR A 67 -12.95 -35.98 7.07
CA TYR A 67 -11.51 -36.11 6.84
C TYR A 67 -11.21 -37.20 5.81
N PHE A 68 -11.78 -38.40 5.98
CA PHE A 68 -11.60 -39.51 5.06
C PHE A 68 -12.00 -39.15 3.61
N ARG A 69 -13.18 -38.56 3.43
CA ARG A 69 -13.70 -38.17 2.12
C ARG A 69 -12.85 -37.08 1.45
N ILE A 70 -12.41 -36.06 2.20
CA ILE A 70 -11.66 -34.91 1.66
C ILE A 70 -10.28 -35.32 1.15
N ASN A 71 -9.61 -36.28 1.80
CA ASN A 71 -8.27 -36.73 1.38
C ASN A 71 -8.27 -37.54 0.06
N LYS A 72 -9.44 -37.84 -0.52
CA LYS A 72 -9.62 -38.37 -1.88
C LYS A 72 -8.69 -39.55 -2.25
N CYS A 73 -8.63 -40.59 -1.40
CA CYS A 73 -7.96 -41.85 -1.74
C CYS A 73 -8.65 -42.57 -2.92
N LYS A 74 -8.02 -43.65 -3.41
CA LYS A 74 -8.51 -44.46 -4.55
C LYS A 74 -9.97 -44.92 -4.40
N ASN A 75 -10.40 -45.19 -3.15
CA ASN A 75 -11.78 -45.51 -2.79
C ASN A 75 -12.28 -44.46 -1.78
N TRP A 76 -12.34 -43.19 -2.19
CA TRP A 76 -12.85 -42.13 -1.31
C TRP A 76 -14.37 -42.02 -1.32
N ASP A 77 -15.07 -42.62 -2.28
CA ASP A 77 -16.53 -42.51 -2.50
C ASP A 77 -17.33 -43.76 -2.09
N ILE A 78 -16.67 -44.75 -1.50
CA ILE A 78 -17.23 -46.01 -0.97
C ILE A 78 -18.32 -45.72 0.07
N PRO A 79 -19.47 -46.41 0.07
CA PRO A 79 -20.48 -46.27 1.10
C PRO A 79 -19.94 -46.35 2.55
N ILE A 80 -20.36 -45.40 3.39
CA ILE A 80 -20.05 -45.40 4.82
C ILE A 80 -21.35 -45.56 5.61
N PHE A 81 -21.36 -46.53 6.52
CA PHE A 81 -22.49 -46.83 7.38
C PHE A 81 -22.14 -46.61 8.85
N ILE A 82 -23.02 -45.93 9.59
CA ILE A 82 -22.93 -45.92 11.05
C ILE A 82 -23.76 -47.08 11.58
N PHE A 83 -23.12 -48.01 12.30
CA PHE A 83 -23.81 -49.10 12.97
C PHE A 83 -24.23 -48.71 14.38
N LYS A 84 -25.49 -49.01 14.70
CA LYS A 84 -26.04 -48.87 16.04
C LYS A 84 -26.98 -50.02 16.36
N ASP A 85 -26.69 -50.77 17.42
CA ASP A 85 -27.51 -51.93 17.82
C ASP A 85 -29.00 -51.59 17.97
N LYS A 86 -29.36 -50.53 18.72
CA LYS A 86 -30.76 -50.10 18.87
C LYS A 86 -30.97 -48.67 18.41
N LEU A 87 -31.53 -48.49 17.22
CA LEU A 87 -31.87 -47.18 16.68
C LEU A 87 -33.32 -46.79 17.07
N SER A 88 -33.47 -45.83 18.00
CA SER A 88 -34.76 -45.16 18.22
C SER A 88 -34.84 -43.85 17.42
N ASN A 89 -36.05 -43.29 17.27
CA ASN A 89 -36.21 -41.96 16.66
C ASN A 89 -35.36 -40.90 17.38
N LYS A 90 -35.26 -40.97 18.72
CA LYS A 90 -34.44 -40.06 19.51
C LYS A 90 -32.96 -40.17 19.16
N ASP A 91 -32.48 -41.39 18.94
CA ASP A 91 -31.08 -41.63 18.56
C ASP A 91 -30.75 -41.10 17.16
N ALA A 92 -31.67 -41.27 16.21
CA ALA A 92 -31.53 -40.69 14.87
C ALA A 92 -31.48 -39.16 14.93
N PHE A 93 -32.33 -38.52 15.74
CA PHE A 93 -32.27 -37.08 16.00
C PHE A 93 -30.96 -36.66 16.67
N ASP A 94 -30.45 -37.44 17.62
CA ASP A 94 -29.17 -37.16 18.28
C ASP A 94 -28.01 -37.23 17.27
N LEU A 95 -27.97 -38.21 16.37
CA LEU A 95 -26.95 -38.28 15.31
C LEU A 95 -27.04 -37.07 14.37
N LEU A 96 -28.25 -36.71 13.91
CA LEU A 96 -28.48 -35.52 13.09
C LEU A 96 -28.01 -34.22 13.76
N LYS A 97 -28.18 -34.11 15.08
CA LYS A 97 -27.76 -32.92 15.84
C LYS A 97 -26.24 -32.82 15.98
N ASN A 98 -25.51 -33.94 15.91
CA ASN A 98 -24.06 -33.99 16.04
C ASN A 98 -23.32 -33.95 14.68
N ASP A 99 -24.04 -34.06 13.55
CA ASP A 99 -23.48 -33.88 12.21
C ASP A 99 -23.37 -32.40 11.84
N PHE A 100 -22.37 -31.73 12.43
CA PHE A 100 -22.06 -30.33 12.10
C PHE A 100 -21.53 -30.19 10.67
N ASN A 101 -21.01 -31.28 10.09
CA ASN A 101 -20.37 -31.29 8.79
C ASN A 101 -21.32 -31.56 7.62
N ASN A 102 -22.61 -31.78 7.86
CA ASN A 102 -23.60 -32.15 6.85
C ASN A 102 -23.30 -33.46 6.09
N ILE A 103 -22.54 -34.38 6.68
CA ILE A 103 -22.21 -35.67 6.06
C ILE A 103 -23.46 -36.52 5.81
N ILE A 104 -24.46 -36.48 6.70
CA ILE A 104 -25.71 -37.24 6.57
C ILE A 104 -26.50 -36.81 5.33
N LYS A 105 -26.28 -35.57 4.84
CA LYS A 105 -26.93 -35.05 3.62
C LYS A 105 -26.26 -35.54 2.33
N THR A 106 -25.08 -36.17 2.43
CA THR A 106 -24.34 -36.65 1.27
C THR A 106 -24.87 -38.01 0.79
N LYS A 107 -24.75 -38.26 -0.51
CA LYS A 107 -24.97 -39.61 -1.08
C LYS A 107 -23.88 -40.54 -0.53
N ARG A 108 -24.08 -41.87 -0.58
CA ARG A 108 -23.12 -42.86 0.00
C ARG A 108 -22.94 -42.83 1.54
N PHE A 109 -23.89 -42.25 2.28
CA PHE A 109 -23.94 -42.33 3.75
C PHE A 109 -25.29 -42.90 4.20
N ASP A 110 -25.30 -43.77 5.22
CA ASP A 110 -26.54 -44.25 5.87
C ASP A 110 -26.30 -44.71 7.32
N ILE A 111 -27.38 -44.92 8.08
CA ILE A 111 -27.34 -45.44 9.45
C ILE A 111 -28.06 -46.79 9.47
N ILE A 112 -27.41 -47.81 10.03
CA ILE A 112 -27.92 -49.19 10.08
C ILE A 112 -28.08 -49.67 11.52
N SER A 113 -29.08 -50.53 11.77
CA SER A 113 -29.32 -51.12 13.08
C SER A 113 -29.48 -52.64 13.04
N SER A 114 -29.21 -53.31 14.17
CA SER A 114 -29.33 -54.78 14.27
C SER A 114 -30.77 -55.23 14.03
N LYS A 115 -31.76 -54.45 14.48
CA LYS A 115 -33.19 -54.71 14.19
C LYS A 115 -33.53 -54.64 12.71
N ASP A 116 -32.92 -53.72 11.96
CA ASP A 116 -33.19 -53.59 10.53
C ASP A 116 -32.51 -54.73 9.75
N LEU A 117 -31.32 -55.17 10.19
CA LEU A 117 -30.66 -56.38 9.70
C LEU A 117 -31.48 -57.66 9.98
N GLU A 118 -31.92 -57.87 11.22
CA GLU A 118 -32.72 -59.04 11.62
C GLU A 118 -34.06 -59.11 10.87
N LYS A 119 -34.73 -57.96 10.69
CA LYS A 119 -36.02 -57.87 10.01
C LYS A 119 -35.89 -58.19 8.51
N ASP A 120 -34.81 -57.77 7.87
CA ASP A 120 -34.51 -58.10 6.48
C ASP A 120 -34.23 -59.61 6.29
N VAL A 121 -33.47 -60.22 7.22
CA VAL A 121 -33.19 -61.66 7.25
C VAL A 121 -34.47 -62.48 7.45
N LEU A 122 -35.33 -62.06 8.39
CA LEU A 122 -36.56 -62.80 8.75
C LEU A 122 -37.69 -62.67 7.71
N THR A 123 -37.80 -61.52 7.04
CA THR A 123 -38.92 -61.26 6.12
C THR A 123 -38.63 -61.63 4.67
N GLY A 124 -37.37 -61.93 4.33
CA GLY A 124 -36.92 -62.11 2.94
C GLY A 124 -37.11 -60.87 2.05
N LYS A 125 -37.57 -59.75 2.64
CA LYS A 125 -37.73 -58.45 1.99
C LYS A 125 -36.51 -57.62 2.34
N ILE A 126 -35.49 -57.81 1.51
CA ILE A 126 -34.30 -56.99 1.26
C ILE A 126 -34.70 -55.50 1.21
N SER A 127 -34.78 -54.80 2.34
CA SER A 127 -35.15 -53.37 2.38
C SER A 127 -33.95 -52.51 2.73
N LEU A 128 -33.21 -52.89 3.77
CA LEU A 128 -31.88 -52.41 4.11
C LEU A 128 -30.85 -52.89 3.09
N PHE A 129 -30.92 -54.15 2.66
CA PHE A 129 -30.07 -54.65 1.55
C PHE A 129 -30.36 -53.96 0.21
N ARG A 130 -31.60 -53.49 -0.01
CA ARG A 130 -31.97 -52.77 -1.24
C ARG A 130 -31.52 -51.32 -1.17
N ASN A 131 -31.55 -50.70 0.01
CA ASN A 131 -30.92 -49.41 0.26
C ASN A 131 -29.40 -49.50 0.15
N LEU A 132 -28.77 -50.56 0.66
CA LEU A 132 -27.34 -50.90 0.47
C LEU A 132 -27.00 -51.03 -1.02
N ASP A 133 -27.76 -51.84 -1.78
CA ASP A 133 -27.59 -51.98 -3.23
C ASP A 133 -27.78 -50.64 -3.97
N ILE A 134 -28.72 -49.80 -3.52
CA ILE A 134 -28.91 -48.46 -4.06
C ILE A 134 -27.67 -47.60 -3.76
N LYS A 135 -27.16 -47.59 -2.53
CA LYS A 135 -25.96 -46.83 -2.13
C LYS A 135 -24.69 -47.33 -2.83
N LEU A 136 -24.56 -48.63 -3.06
CA LEU A 136 -23.47 -49.24 -3.83
C LEU A 136 -23.51 -48.80 -5.30
N LYS A 137 -24.70 -48.53 -5.85
CA LYS A 137 -24.91 -48.02 -7.22
C LYS A 137 -24.87 -46.50 -7.35
N GLU A 138 -25.03 -45.75 -6.26
CA GLU A 138 -24.80 -44.30 -6.23
C GLU A 138 -23.34 -43.99 -6.56
N SER A 139 -23.00 -42.72 -6.78
CA SER A 139 -21.62 -42.23 -6.79
C SER A 139 -21.60 -40.80 -6.29
N LEU A 140 -20.47 -40.37 -5.74
CA LEU A 140 -20.26 -38.97 -5.38
C LEU A 140 -19.46 -38.28 -6.48
N ILE A 141 -19.92 -37.09 -6.87
CA ILE A 141 -19.10 -36.13 -7.62
C ILE A 141 -18.38 -35.29 -6.58
N PHE A 142 -17.05 -35.26 -6.60
CA PHE A 142 -16.25 -34.63 -5.54
C PHE A 142 -16.56 -33.14 -5.40
N GLU A 143 -16.74 -32.45 -6.52
CA GLU A 143 -17.07 -31.02 -6.57
C GLU A 143 -18.45 -30.71 -5.99
N GLU A 144 -19.41 -31.65 -6.08
CA GLU A 144 -20.73 -31.52 -5.46
C GLU A 144 -20.65 -31.86 -3.96
N PHE A 145 -19.90 -32.90 -3.63
CA PHE A 145 -19.67 -33.34 -2.25
C PHE A 145 -19.05 -32.22 -1.41
N ILE A 146 -17.96 -31.62 -1.89
CA ILE A 146 -17.22 -30.60 -1.13
C ILE A 146 -18.06 -29.34 -0.89
N LYS A 147 -19.01 -29.03 -1.78
CA LYS A 147 -19.96 -27.91 -1.62
C LYS A 147 -21.11 -28.23 -0.67
N THR A 148 -21.37 -29.51 -0.42
CA THR A 148 -22.47 -29.97 0.44
C THR A 148 -22.05 -30.04 1.91
N VAL A 149 -20.82 -30.46 2.18
CA VAL A 149 -20.28 -30.54 3.53
C VAL A 149 -19.92 -29.15 4.08
N LYS A 150 -19.88 -29.03 5.41
CA LYS A 150 -19.52 -27.78 6.08
C LYS A 150 -18.49 -28.03 7.16
N VAL A 151 -17.22 -27.75 6.89
CA VAL A 151 -16.18 -27.78 7.94
C VAL A 151 -16.02 -26.39 8.50
N GLU A 152 -16.11 -26.25 9.81
CA GLU A 152 -15.80 -25.00 10.51
C GLU A 152 -14.34 -25.03 10.98
N GLY A 153 -13.69 -23.87 10.97
CA GLY A 153 -12.38 -23.74 11.61
C GLY A 153 -12.50 -23.97 13.10
N SER A 154 -11.40 -24.34 13.75
CA SER A 154 -11.34 -24.34 15.22
C SER A 154 -11.70 -22.94 15.75
N ASN A 155 -12.06 -22.83 17.04
CA ASN A 155 -12.39 -21.57 17.73
C ASN A 155 -11.27 -20.49 17.70
N LEU A 156 -10.22 -20.67 16.90
CA LEU A 156 -9.24 -19.65 16.54
C LEU A 156 -9.95 -18.47 15.85
N ASN A 157 -9.52 -17.25 16.18
CA ASN A 157 -10.00 -16.04 15.52
C ASN A 157 -9.92 -16.20 14.00
N ASN A 158 -11.04 -16.01 13.29
CA ASN A 158 -11.14 -16.05 11.82
C ASN A 158 -10.02 -15.26 11.10
N HIS A 159 -9.48 -14.22 11.76
CA HIS A 159 -8.35 -13.43 11.29
C HIS A 159 -7.04 -14.22 11.16
N SER A 160 -6.70 -15.06 12.14
CA SER A 160 -5.47 -15.86 12.10
C SER A 160 -5.52 -16.91 10.98
N ILE A 161 -6.68 -17.53 10.78
CA ILE A 161 -6.88 -18.49 9.69
C ILE A 161 -6.77 -17.80 8.32
N ALA A 162 -7.38 -16.62 8.16
CA ALA A 162 -7.27 -15.86 6.93
C ALA A 162 -5.81 -15.45 6.62
N ASN A 163 -5.03 -15.06 7.63
CA ASN A 163 -3.63 -14.70 7.45
C ASN A 163 -2.78 -15.90 7.00
N GLU A 164 -2.88 -17.05 7.67
CA GLU A 164 -2.14 -18.26 7.27
C GLU A 164 -2.56 -18.77 5.88
N TRP A 165 -3.86 -18.71 5.58
CA TRP A 165 -4.38 -19.06 4.25
C TRP A 165 -3.82 -18.17 3.16
N ALA A 166 -3.79 -16.85 3.38
CA ALA A 166 -3.24 -15.89 2.44
C ALA A 166 -1.75 -16.13 2.17
N ILE A 167 -0.96 -16.38 3.23
CA ILE A 167 0.48 -16.68 3.10
C ILE A 167 0.68 -17.91 2.23
N TYR A 168 -0.05 -19.00 2.48
CA TYR A 168 0.05 -20.22 1.67
C TYR A 168 -0.30 -19.98 0.20
N ARG A 169 -1.41 -19.28 -0.06
CA ARG A 169 -1.87 -18.97 -1.42
C ARG A 169 -0.83 -18.14 -2.17
N TRP A 170 -0.34 -17.07 -1.55
CA TRP A 170 0.70 -16.21 -2.14
C TRP A 170 2.01 -16.96 -2.36
N ALA A 171 2.48 -17.74 -1.39
CA ALA A 171 3.71 -18.52 -1.52
C ALA A 171 3.63 -19.53 -2.68
N LYS A 172 2.49 -20.24 -2.83
CA LYS A 172 2.28 -21.14 -3.97
C LYS A 172 2.20 -20.41 -5.30
N THR A 173 1.50 -19.27 -5.36
CA THR A 173 1.40 -18.43 -6.57
C THR A 173 2.73 -17.79 -6.97
N LEU A 174 3.63 -17.51 -6.02
CA LEU A 174 4.95 -16.94 -6.25
C LEU A 174 6.06 -18.00 -6.36
N ASN A 175 5.74 -19.27 -6.10
CA ASN A 175 6.68 -20.38 -6.02
C ASN A 175 7.83 -20.11 -5.02
N ILE A 176 7.47 -19.64 -3.82
CA ILE A 176 8.39 -19.35 -2.71
C ILE A 176 8.38 -20.52 -1.73
N SER A 177 9.56 -20.89 -1.25
CA SER A 177 9.78 -21.84 -0.17
C SER A 177 10.68 -21.20 0.89
N ASP A 178 10.23 -21.22 2.14
CA ASP A 178 11.00 -20.83 3.33
C ASP A 178 10.54 -21.67 4.53
N SER A 179 11.38 -21.81 5.55
CA SER A 179 11.08 -22.58 6.76
C SER A 179 9.78 -22.18 7.48
N GLU A 180 9.44 -20.89 7.56
CA GLU A 180 8.19 -20.44 8.20
C GLU A 180 6.98 -20.70 7.29
N ILE A 181 7.15 -20.56 5.98
CA ILE A 181 6.13 -20.91 4.97
C ILE A 181 5.89 -22.42 4.94
N GLU A 182 6.93 -23.24 5.13
CA GLU A 182 6.84 -24.69 5.21
C GLU A 182 6.03 -25.14 6.42
N LYS A 183 6.22 -24.53 7.60
CA LYS A 183 5.39 -24.79 8.78
C LYS A 183 3.91 -24.51 8.52
N ILE A 184 3.59 -23.41 7.84
CA ILE A 184 2.21 -23.10 7.43
C ILE A 184 1.69 -24.13 6.43
N THR A 185 2.53 -24.52 5.47
CA THR A 185 2.19 -25.55 4.48
C THR A 185 1.88 -26.89 5.13
N GLU A 186 2.70 -27.33 6.09
CA GLU A 186 2.47 -28.55 6.87
C GLU A 186 1.18 -28.47 7.69
N LYS A 187 0.93 -27.32 8.33
CA LYS A 187 -0.33 -27.09 9.07
C LYS A 187 -1.54 -27.22 8.14
N ILE A 188 -1.50 -26.57 6.99
CA ILE A 188 -2.57 -26.60 5.98
C ILE A 188 -2.78 -28.00 5.42
N GLN A 189 -1.71 -28.78 5.27
CA GLN A 189 -1.75 -30.16 4.80
C GLN A 189 -2.25 -31.15 5.84
N ASN A 190 -2.32 -30.80 7.13
CA ASN A 190 -2.71 -31.74 8.19
C ASN A 190 -4.04 -31.37 8.86
N ASP A 191 -4.38 -30.08 8.90
CA ASP A 191 -5.63 -29.59 9.50
C ASP A 191 -6.85 -29.83 8.60
N LEU A 192 -7.93 -30.37 9.17
CA LEU A 192 -9.15 -30.73 8.43
C LEU A 192 -9.81 -29.51 7.76
N TYR A 193 -9.82 -28.35 8.42
CA TYR A 193 -10.43 -27.14 7.88
C TYR A 193 -9.63 -26.62 6.69
N PHE A 194 -8.30 -26.57 6.81
CA PHE A 194 -7.46 -26.16 5.68
C PHE A 194 -7.49 -27.15 4.51
N LYS A 195 -7.56 -28.47 4.77
CA LYS A 195 -7.82 -29.48 3.74
C LYS A 195 -9.15 -29.23 3.02
N TYR A 196 -10.20 -28.92 3.78
CA TYR A 196 -11.50 -28.56 3.24
C TYR A 196 -11.40 -27.31 2.34
N LEU A 197 -10.75 -26.24 2.80
CA LEU A 197 -10.53 -25.03 2.00
C LEU A 197 -9.74 -25.30 0.72
N HIS A 198 -8.68 -26.11 0.80
CA HIS A 198 -7.87 -26.49 -0.35
C HIS A 198 -8.67 -27.29 -1.38
N ALA A 199 -9.53 -28.21 -0.93
CA ALA A 199 -10.42 -28.96 -1.80
C ALA A 199 -11.52 -28.09 -2.42
N LEU A 200 -12.04 -27.11 -1.68
CA LEU A 200 -13.09 -26.20 -2.13
C LEU A 200 -12.56 -25.14 -3.10
N TYR A 201 -11.33 -24.67 -2.88
CA TYR A 201 -10.66 -23.60 -3.63
C TYR A 201 -9.26 -24.04 -4.12
N PRO A 202 -9.18 -25.01 -5.05
CA PRO A 202 -7.91 -25.53 -5.52
C PRO A 202 -7.07 -24.46 -6.24
N ILE A 203 -5.76 -24.50 -6.03
CA ILE A 203 -4.80 -23.65 -6.74
C ILE A 203 -4.45 -24.32 -8.07
N SER A 204 -4.70 -23.65 -9.20
CA SER A 204 -4.29 -24.19 -10.51
C SER A 204 -2.76 -24.17 -10.64
N PRO A 205 -2.12 -25.23 -11.17
CA PRO A 205 -0.68 -25.20 -11.50
C PRO A 205 -0.31 -24.07 -12.48
N SER A 206 -1.25 -23.62 -13.32
CA SER A 206 -1.05 -22.49 -14.24
C SER A 206 -1.18 -21.12 -13.58
N SER A 207 -1.37 -21.06 -12.26
CA SER A 207 -1.57 -19.81 -11.52
C SER A 207 -0.27 -19.14 -11.07
N VAL A 208 0.89 -19.76 -11.31
CA VAL A 208 2.19 -19.20 -10.92
C VAL A 208 2.47 -17.92 -11.70
N ILE A 209 2.73 -16.82 -10.99
CA ILE A 209 3.07 -15.54 -11.61
C ILE A 209 4.49 -15.58 -12.12
N SER A 210 4.69 -15.08 -13.34
CA SER A 210 6.03 -14.98 -13.92
C SER A 210 6.84 -13.85 -13.29
N ASP A 211 8.16 -14.04 -13.17
CA ASP A 211 9.08 -13.00 -12.67
C ASP A 211 8.97 -11.67 -13.43
N LYS A 212 8.60 -11.72 -14.71
CA LYS A 212 8.40 -10.53 -15.55
C LYS A 212 7.21 -9.69 -15.08
N GLU A 213 6.14 -10.33 -14.61
CA GLU A 213 4.96 -9.64 -14.07
C GLU A 213 5.20 -9.05 -12.68
N LEU A 214 6.24 -9.51 -11.98
CA LEU A 214 6.66 -8.97 -10.68
C LEU A 214 7.66 -7.82 -10.79
N LYS A 215 8.15 -7.50 -11.99
CA LYS A 215 9.12 -6.41 -12.18
C LYS A 215 8.45 -5.06 -12.01
N ILE A 216 9.01 -4.25 -11.12
CA ILE A 216 8.60 -2.89 -10.86
C ILE A 216 9.60 -1.96 -11.58
N PRO A 217 9.16 -1.15 -12.55
CA PRO A 217 10.04 -0.24 -13.25
C PRO A 217 10.56 0.83 -12.29
N PHE A 218 11.79 1.24 -12.54
CA PHE A 218 12.51 2.13 -11.65
C PHE A 218 13.08 3.32 -12.41
N SER A 219 12.84 4.52 -11.90
CA SER A 219 13.44 5.77 -12.39
C SER A 219 13.93 6.59 -11.19
N GLY A 220 15.24 6.66 -10.98
CA GLY A 220 15.84 7.58 -10.01
C GLY A 220 16.57 6.93 -8.84
N LYS A 221 16.21 7.29 -7.60
CA LYS A 221 16.81 6.82 -6.34
C LYS A 221 16.04 5.61 -5.81
N VAL A 222 16.75 4.56 -5.38
CA VAL A 222 16.12 3.34 -4.85
C VAL A 222 15.40 3.73 -3.56
N PRO A 223 14.05 3.62 -3.50
CA PRO A 223 13.33 4.01 -2.30
C PRO A 223 13.57 3.01 -1.20
N GLN A 224 13.60 3.52 0.02
CA GLN A 224 13.56 2.71 1.22
C GLN A 224 12.11 2.38 1.57
N ILE A 225 11.84 1.08 1.72
CA ILE A 225 10.54 0.53 2.05
C ILE A 225 10.60 -0.03 3.47
N LEU A 226 9.67 0.40 4.33
CA LEU A 226 9.49 -0.17 5.67
C LEU A 226 8.19 -0.98 5.70
N TYR A 227 8.28 -2.26 6.03
CA TYR A 227 7.13 -3.11 6.30
C TYR A 227 6.83 -3.20 7.79
N VAL A 228 5.57 -3.03 8.19
CA VAL A 228 5.15 -3.01 9.60
C VAL A 228 3.98 -3.97 9.77
N ASP A 229 4.19 -5.08 10.47
CA ASP A 229 3.18 -6.12 10.72
C ASP A 229 3.63 -6.99 11.90
N ASP A 230 2.82 -7.13 12.95
CA ASP A 230 3.17 -7.95 14.11
C ASP A 230 3.26 -9.45 13.76
N GLU A 231 2.70 -9.87 12.64
CA GLU A 231 2.82 -11.22 12.09
C GLU A 231 3.79 -11.33 10.89
N ALA A 232 4.64 -10.31 10.65
CA ALA A 232 5.62 -10.30 9.55
C ALA A 232 6.46 -11.60 9.50
N ASP A 233 6.99 -12.02 10.65
CA ASP A 233 7.88 -13.18 10.79
C ASP A 233 7.19 -14.54 10.58
N LYS A 234 5.87 -14.57 10.35
CA LYS A 234 5.14 -15.82 10.01
C LYS A 234 5.17 -16.16 8.51
N GLY A 235 5.96 -15.44 7.71
CA GLY A 235 6.14 -15.69 6.28
C GLY A 235 5.72 -14.55 5.37
N TRP A 236 5.02 -13.52 5.87
CA TRP A 236 4.75 -12.31 5.09
C TRP A 236 6.02 -11.54 4.75
N TYR A 237 6.98 -11.48 5.69
CA TYR A 237 8.29 -10.91 5.44
C TYR A 237 8.95 -11.58 4.23
N GLU A 238 8.98 -12.90 4.17
CA GLU A 238 9.58 -13.66 3.06
C GLU A 238 8.88 -13.39 1.72
N ILE A 239 7.53 -13.32 1.73
CA ILE A 239 6.75 -12.98 0.55
C ILE A 239 7.13 -11.59 0.00
N PHE A 240 7.15 -10.57 0.87
CA PHE A 240 7.47 -9.21 0.44
C PHE A 240 8.95 -9.02 0.13
N CYS A 241 9.86 -9.68 0.88
CA CYS A 241 11.29 -9.70 0.61
C CYS A 241 11.57 -10.27 -0.78
N ASN A 242 10.91 -11.37 -1.16
CA ASN A 242 11.05 -11.96 -2.47
C ASN A 242 10.66 -10.99 -3.61
N ILE A 243 9.51 -10.32 -3.48
CA ILE A 243 9.05 -9.38 -4.50
C ILE A 243 9.92 -8.12 -4.51
N LEU A 244 10.13 -7.49 -3.36
CA LEU A 244 10.73 -6.15 -3.28
C LEU A 244 12.26 -6.20 -3.35
N TYR A 245 12.89 -7.08 -2.59
CA TYR A 245 14.34 -7.15 -2.48
C TYR A 245 14.96 -8.13 -3.49
N ASP A 246 14.53 -9.40 -3.49
CA ASP A 246 15.17 -10.41 -4.34
C ASP A 246 14.98 -10.13 -5.82
N LYS A 247 13.76 -9.80 -6.22
CA LYS A 247 13.41 -9.54 -7.63
C LYS A 247 13.62 -8.10 -8.05
N ASN A 248 13.41 -7.12 -7.19
CA ASN A 248 13.41 -5.70 -7.57
C ASN A 248 14.51 -4.84 -6.92
N LYS A 249 15.27 -5.37 -5.95
CA LYS A 249 16.43 -4.70 -5.33
C LYS A 249 16.08 -3.36 -4.65
N PHE A 250 14.85 -3.22 -4.15
CA PHE A 250 14.51 -2.14 -3.24
C PHE A 250 15.31 -2.22 -1.95
N ASP A 251 15.52 -1.09 -1.28
CA ASP A 251 16.03 -1.09 0.09
C ASP A 251 14.84 -1.44 1.01
N PHE A 252 14.87 -2.62 1.62
CA PHE A 252 13.71 -3.22 2.29
C PHE A 252 14.06 -3.55 3.74
N ASP A 253 13.32 -2.94 4.66
CA ASP A 253 13.42 -3.13 6.10
C ASP A 253 12.01 -3.45 6.66
N TYR A 254 11.94 -3.99 7.87
CA TYR A 254 10.68 -4.31 8.51
C TYR A 254 10.67 -4.07 10.02
N LEU A 255 9.47 -4.13 10.59
CA LEU A 255 9.16 -4.20 12.01
C LEU A 255 8.17 -5.34 12.22
N GLY A 256 8.56 -6.34 13.01
CA GLY A 256 7.80 -7.57 13.22
C GLY A 256 7.58 -7.87 14.69
N ASN A 257 8.27 -8.89 15.19
CA ASN A 257 8.17 -9.36 16.57
C ASN A 257 8.38 -8.29 17.65
N GLU A 258 9.16 -7.24 17.39
CA GLU A 258 9.36 -6.10 18.29
C GLU A 258 8.07 -5.30 18.58
N LEU A 259 7.04 -5.45 17.74
CA LEU A 259 5.72 -4.85 17.96
C LEU A 259 4.88 -5.62 18.99
N LYS A 260 5.28 -6.85 19.37
CA LYS A 260 4.51 -7.70 20.27
C LYS A 260 4.72 -7.34 21.73
N GLY A 261 3.63 -7.33 22.48
CA GLY A 261 3.66 -7.16 23.94
C GLY A 261 3.93 -5.73 24.40
N ILE A 262 4.00 -4.78 23.48
CA ILE A 262 4.06 -3.34 23.77
C ILE A 262 2.69 -2.69 23.56
N SER A 263 2.46 -1.54 24.20
CA SER A 263 1.21 -0.79 24.10
C SER A 263 0.99 -0.20 22.71
N GLN A 264 -0.27 0.15 22.39
CA GLN A 264 -0.62 0.83 21.15
C GLN A 264 0.20 2.12 20.96
N GLU A 265 0.37 2.93 22.01
CA GLU A 265 1.15 4.17 21.96
C GLU A 265 2.63 3.90 21.66
N GLU A 266 3.21 2.87 22.27
CA GLU A 266 4.60 2.48 22.02
C GLU A 266 4.81 2.01 20.57
N ILE A 267 3.86 1.24 20.02
CA ILE A 267 3.87 0.84 18.60
C ILE A 267 3.87 2.09 17.70
N ILE A 268 2.97 3.04 17.97
CA ILE A 268 2.84 4.27 17.18
C ILE A 268 4.13 5.09 17.21
N GLU A 269 4.75 5.25 18.38
CA GLU A 269 6.01 6.00 18.50
C GLU A 269 7.18 5.28 17.84
N LEU A 270 7.31 3.97 18.04
CA LEU A 270 8.38 3.16 17.46
C LEU A 270 8.33 3.22 15.93
N VAL A 271 7.17 2.94 15.33
CA VAL A 271 6.99 3.00 13.88
C VAL A 271 7.26 4.41 13.35
N PHE A 272 6.70 5.43 14.00
CA PHE A 272 6.90 6.81 13.56
C PHE A 272 8.37 7.22 13.59
N ASN A 273 9.09 6.91 14.67
CA ASN A 273 10.51 7.26 14.82
C ASN A 273 11.39 6.57 13.76
N LYS A 274 11.09 5.30 13.43
CA LYS A 274 11.77 4.60 12.34
C LYS A 274 11.49 5.25 10.98
N VAL A 275 10.23 5.58 10.69
CA VAL A 275 9.83 6.25 9.43
C VAL A 275 10.55 7.59 9.23
N VAL A 276 10.67 8.40 10.29
CA VAL A 276 11.28 9.73 10.19
C VAL A 276 12.80 9.74 10.44
N GLY A 277 13.43 8.57 10.62
CA GLY A 277 14.87 8.45 10.86
C GLY A 277 15.34 9.10 12.16
N LYS A 278 14.51 9.05 13.22
CA LYS A 278 14.82 9.55 14.57
C LYS A 278 15.35 8.46 15.50
N GLU A 279 15.58 7.25 15.01
CA GLU A 279 16.23 6.21 15.81
C GLU A 279 17.63 6.66 16.23
N THR A 280 17.94 6.45 17.50
CA THR A 280 19.16 6.93 18.16
C THR A 280 20.30 5.91 18.09
N ASP A 281 20.08 4.76 17.45
CA ASP A 281 21.05 3.69 17.41
C ASP A 281 22.14 4.00 16.39
N LEU A 282 23.36 4.27 16.88
CA LEU A 282 24.53 4.69 16.10
C LEU A 282 24.97 3.68 15.02
N ASN A 283 24.43 2.45 15.06
CA ASN A 283 24.74 1.36 14.14
C ASN A 283 23.69 1.16 13.03
N THR A 284 22.53 1.82 13.13
CA THR A 284 21.48 1.74 12.11
C THR A 284 21.66 2.93 11.17
N LYS A 285 21.69 2.69 9.85
CA LYS A 285 21.69 3.79 8.88
C LYS A 285 20.46 4.66 9.18
N ASN A 286 20.67 5.97 9.32
CA ASN A 286 19.61 7.00 9.31
C ASN A 286 18.94 7.08 7.93
N ALA A 287 18.34 5.97 7.52
CA ALA A 287 17.66 5.86 6.26
C ALA A 287 16.20 6.29 6.52
N ILE A 288 15.82 7.41 5.92
CA ILE A 288 14.47 7.98 6.03
C ILE A 288 13.57 7.25 5.04
N THR A 289 12.57 6.55 5.56
CA THR A 289 11.62 5.75 4.77
C THR A 289 10.93 6.59 3.69
N ASP A 290 10.81 6.02 2.50
CA ASP A 290 10.11 6.60 1.35
C ASP A 290 8.69 6.00 1.18
N ILE A 291 8.57 4.68 1.42
CA ILE A 291 7.32 3.92 1.31
C ILE A 291 7.10 3.08 2.57
N VAL A 292 5.89 3.12 3.14
CA VAL A 292 5.49 2.31 4.28
C VAL A 292 4.45 1.28 3.84
N LEU A 293 4.72 0.00 4.07
CA LEU A 293 3.75 -1.07 3.99
C LEU A 293 3.22 -1.33 5.41
N LEU A 294 1.96 -0.99 5.66
CA LEU A 294 1.41 -0.94 7.01
C LEU A 294 0.28 -1.94 7.17
N ASP A 295 0.45 -2.96 8.01
CA ASP A 295 -0.69 -3.74 8.46
C ASP A 295 -1.67 -2.85 9.24
N PHE A 296 -2.94 -3.01 8.95
CA PHE A 296 -3.98 -2.16 9.50
C PHE A 296 -4.21 -2.39 11.00
N ARG A 297 -4.02 -3.61 11.52
CA ARG A 297 -4.35 -4.01 12.90
C ARG A 297 -3.13 -4.61 13.59
N LEU A 298 -2.40 -3.77 14.32
CA LEU A 298 -1.12 -4.12 14.95
C LEU A 298 -1.22 -4.41 16.45
N HIS A 299 -2.38 -4.16 17.07
CA HIS A 299 -2.57 -4.36 18.51
C HIS A 299 -3.83 -5.19 18.80
N GLN A 300 -3.82 -5.96 19.90
CA GLN A 300 -4.93 -6.87 20.23
C GLN A 300 -6.28 -6.13 20.41
N SER A 301 -6.27 -4.90 20.91
CA SER A 301 -7.48 -4.07 21.04
C SER A 301 -8.12 -3.72 19.71
N ASP A 302 -7.34 -3.70 18.61
CA ASP A 302 -7.83 -3.32 17.29
C ASP A 302 -8.94 -4.28 16.83
N PHE A 303 -8.83 -5.58 17.15
CA PHE A 303 -9.79 -6.60 16.69
C PHE A 303 -11.21 -6.40 17.25
N THR A 304 -11.34 -5.73 18.39
CA THR A 304 -12.63 -5.38 19.00
C THR A 304 -13.03 -3.93 18.77
N GLU A 305 -12.15 -3.11 18.21
CA GLU A 305 -12.39 -1.68 18.01
C GLU A 305 -13.39 -1.43 16.87
N ALA A 306 -14.44 -0.67 17.20
CA ALA A 306 -15.51 -0.31 16.28
C ALA A 306 -15.22 1.01 15.55
N ASN A 307 -14.55 1.95 16.23
CA ASN A 307 -14.13 3.21 15.65
C ASN A 307 -12.80 3.04 14.93
N ILE A 308 -12.84 3.12 13.61
CA ILE A 308 -11.64 2.95 12.78
C ILE A 308 -10.51 3.94 13.12
N LYS A 309 -10.86 5.15 13.58
CA LYS A 309 -9.87 6.17 13.92
C LYS A 309 -9.05 5.79 15.16
N GLU A 310 -9.55 4.84 15.97
CA GLU A 310 -8.85 4.32 17.13
C GLU A 310 -7.94 3.14 16.82
N VAL A 311 -8.04 2.57 15.61
CA VAL A 311 -7.19 1.44 15.18
C VAL A 311 -5.74 1.90 15.01
N THR A 312 -4.80 1.09 15.50
CA THR A 312 -3.36 1.42 15.52
C THR A 312 -2.82 1.84 14.15
N GLY A 313 -3.11 1.07 13.09
CA GLY A 313 -2.67 1.39 11.73
C GLY A 313 -3.23 2.72 11.20
N TYR A 314 -4.45 3.10 11.60
CA TYR A 314 -5.01 4.42 11.24
C TYR A 314 -4.24 5.55 11.92
N LYS A 315 -3.97 5.43 13.23
CA LYS A 315 -3.23 6.44 14.00
C LYS A 315 -1.82 6.64 13.44
N ILE A 316 -1.14 5.55 13.08
CA ILE A 316 0.18 5.59 12.43
C ILE A 316 0.10 6.33 11.09
N LEU A 317 -0.83 5.92 10.20
CA LEU A 317 -1.03 6.58 8.91
C LEU A 317 -1.23 8.09 9.09
N LYS A 318 -2.14 8.49 9.98
CA LYS A 318 -2.46 9.90 10.21
C LYS A 318 -1.24 10.67 10.70
N LYS A 319 -0.50 10.12 11.67
CA LYS A 319 0.72 10.73 12.21
C LYS A 319 1.82 10.90 11.15
N ILE A 320 2.02 9.92 10.27
CA ILE A 320 2.96 10.01 9.14
C ILE A 320 2.53 11.11 8.17
N LYS A 321 1.24 11.14 7.78
CA LYS A 321 0.71 12.10 6.80
C LYS A 321 0.67 13.53 7.32
N ASP A 322 0.43 13.71 8.61
CA ASP A 322 0.49 15.03 9.27
C ASP A 322 1.93 15.56 9.36
N TYR A 323 2.92 14.66 9.45
CA TYR A 323 4.34 15.03 9.43
C TYR A 323 4.83 15.35 8.02
N ASN A 324 4.59 14.46 7.05
CA ASN A 324 4.95 14.65 5.65
C ASN A 324 3.98 13.86 4.74
N PRO A 325 3.03 14.53 4.07
CA PRO A 325 2.06 13.87 3.20
C PRO A 325 2.67 13.29 1.92
N GLY A 326 3.94 13.57 1.64
CA GLY A 326 4.70 13.01 0.52
C GLY A 326 5.34 11.65 0.81
N ILE A 327 5.37 11.20 2.07
CA ILE A 327 5.72 9.80 2.40
C ILE A 327 4.59 8.90 1.91
N GLN A 328 4.93 7.87 1.15
CA GLN A 328 3.94 6.96 0.59
C GLN A 328 3.57 5.89 1.62
N VAL A 329 2.28 5.62 1.82
CA VAL A 329 1.76 4.63 2.77
C VAL A 329 0.73 3.76 2.07
N ILE A 330 1.01 2.47 2.02
CA ILE A 330 0.12 1.43 1.50
C ILE A 330 -0.35 0.59 2.67
N VAL A 331 -1.67 0.54 2.88
CA VAL A 331 -2.25 -0.24 3.98
C VAL A 331 -2.58 -1.65 3.51
N ILE A 332 -2.23 -2.64 4.31
CA ILE A 332 -2.51 -4.05 4.09
C ILE A 332 -3.54 -4.48 5.14
N SER A 333 -4.60 -5.18 4.71
CA SER A 333 -5.69 -5.57 5.61
C SER A 333 -6.44 -6.79 5.10
N ALA A 334 -6.99 -7.59 6.01
CA ALA A 334 -7.87 -8.71 5.67
C ALA A 334 -9.36 -8.32 5.55
N THR A 335 -9.74 -7.09 5.90
CA THR A 335 -11.15 -6.65 5.87
C THR A 335 -11.50 -5.84 4.62
N ASN A 336 -12.64 -6.18 4.01
CA ASN A 336 -13.21 -5.54 2.82
C ASN A 336 -14.28 -4.47 3.14
N LYS A 337 -14.39 -4.04 4.41
CA LYS A 337 -15.42 -3.08 4.84
C LYS A 337 -15.25 -1.72 4.15
N ILE A 338 -16.23 -1.31 3.34
CA ILE A 338 -16.18 -0.08 2.51
C ILE A 338 -15.91 1.18 3.35
N TRP A 339 -16.53 1.30 4.53
CA TRP A 339 -16.31 2.45 5.41
C TRP A 339 -14.87 2.52 5.91
N ASN A 340 -14.16 1.39 5.98
CA ASN A 340 -12.75 1.40 6.34
C ASN A 340 -11.88 2.00 5.24
N LEU A 341 -12.16 1.65 3.99
CA LEU A 341 -11.46 2.21 2.83
C LEU A 341 -11.69 3.71 2.73
N GLN A 342 -12.92 4.18 2.94
CA GLN A 342 -13.24 5.62 2.91
C GLN A 342 -12.47 6.40 3.97
N ALA A 343 -12.46 5.93 5.23
CA ALA A 343 -11.73 6.60 6.29
C ALA A 343 -10.21 6.61 6.06
N LEU A 344 -9.63 5.54 5.52
CA LEU A 344 -8.22 5.48 5.14
C LEU A 344 -7.88 6.46 4.00
N GLN A 345 -8.77 6.58 3.01
CA GLN A 345 -8.64 7.57 1.92
C GLN A 345 -8.69 9.00 2.46
N GLU A 346 -9.61 9.31 3.37
CA GLU A 346 -9.67 10.63 4.04
C GLU A 346 -8.41 10.92 4.87
N ALA A 347 -7.78 9.89 5.44
CA ALA A 347 -6.52 10.02 6.15
C ALA A 347 -5.30 10.16 5.22
N GLY A 348 -5.47 10.01 3.91
CA GLY A 348 -4.44 10.22 2.91
C GLY A 348 -3.63 8.97 2.54
N VAL A 349 -4.18 7.76 2.69
CA VAL A 349 -3.54 6.53 2.21
C VAL A 349 -3.31 6.57 0.69
N ASP A 350 -2.18 6.04 0.20
CA ASP A 350 -1.84 6.07 -1.22
C ASP A 350 -2.16 4.77 -1.95
N GLY A 351 -2.27 3.66 -1.20
CA GLY A 351 -2.65 2.36 -1.74
C GLY A 351 -3.24 1.43 -0.69
N PHE A 352 -3.95 0.40 -1.15
CA PHE A 352 -4.57 -0.59 -0.28
C PHE A 352 -4.45 -1.99 -0.87
N ILE A 353 -4.08 -2.95 -0.02
CA ILE A 353 -3.95 -4.37 -0.37
C ILE A 353 -4.84 -5.21 0.52
N LEU A 354 -5.72 -5.99 -0.11
CA LEU A 354 -6.59 -6.92 0.58
C LEU A 354 -5.88 -8.29 0.70
N LYS A 355 -5.57 -8.70 1.94
CA LYS A 355 -5.16 -10.08 2.24
C LYS A 355 -6.31 -11.01 1.87
N GLU A 356 -6.00 -12.11 1.19
CA GLU A 356 -7.01 -13.09 0.78
C GLU A 356 -7.64 -13.75 2.00
N ASN A 357 -8.95 -13.66 2.13
CA ASN A 357 -9.70 -14.45 3.09
C ASN A 357 -10.40 -15.62 2.39
N VAL A 358 -10.95 -16.52 3.20
CA VAL A 358 -11.66 -17.71 2.71
C VAL A 358 -12.81 -17.35 1.76
N GLU A 359 -13.58 -16.30 2.06
CA GLU A 359 -14.74 -15.88 1.26
C GLU A 359 -14.32 -15.45 -0.14
N ASN A 360 -13.24 -14.68 -0.25
CA ASN A 360 -12.71 -14.19 -1.52
C ASN A 360 -12.00 -15.29 -2.34
N SER A 361 -11.66 -16.42 -1.72
CA SER A 361 -11.01 -17.56 -2.38
C SER A 361 -11.92 -18.26 -3.41
N GLN A 362 -13.22 -17.92 -3.43
CA GLN A 362 -14.17 -18.34 -4.47
C GLN A 362 -13.77 -17.85 -5.87
N GLU A 363 -13.12 -16.69 -5.94
CA GLU A 363 -12.61 -16.15 -7.19
C GLU A 363 -11.26 -16.80 -7.54
N LEU A 364 -11.24 -17.65 -8.57
CA LEU A 364 -10.06 -18.43 -8.98
C LEU A 364 -8.78 -17.59 -9.18
N ASN A 365 -8.92 -16.33 -9.60
CA ASN A 365 -7.79 -15.44 -9.89
C ASN A 365 -7.54 -14.40 -8.78
N PHE A 366 -8.19 -14.50 -7.62
CA PHE A 366 -8.09 -13.49 -6.57
C PHE A 366 -6.64 -13.26 -6.13
N THR A 367 -5.92 -14.33 -5.77
CA THR A 367 -4.50 -14.26 -5.34
C THR A 367 -3.65 -13.56 -6.40
N ASN A 368 -3.83 -13.93 -7.67
CA ASN A 368 -3.13 -13.35 -8.80
C ASN A 368 -3.40 -11.85 -8.93
N SER A 369 -4.66 -11.46 -8.88
CA SER A 369 -5.09 -10.06 -8.93
C SER A 369 -4.58 -9.26 -7.73
N SER A 370 -4.55 -9.86 -6.53
CA SER A 370 -4.05 -9.20 -5.31
C SER A 370 -2.54 -8.94 -5.39
N ILE A 371 -1.75 -9.90 -5.87
CA ILE A 371 -0.31 -9.72 -6.11
C ILE A 371 -0.05 -8.67 -7.20
N LYS A 372 -0.81 -8.69 -8.30
CA LYS A 372 -0.71 -7.67 -9.35
C LYS A 372 -1.05 -6.27 -8.82
N SER A 373 -2.12 -6.16 -8.03
CA SER A 373 -2.48 -4.93 -7.32
C SER A 373 -1.37 -4.47 -6.38
N PHE A 374 -0.70 -5.39 -5.68
CA PHE A 374 0.47 -5.07 -4.86
C PHE A 374 1.59 -4.45 -5.69
N VAL A 375 2.02 -5.12 -6.76
CA VAL A 375 3.06 -4.62 -7.68
C VAL A 375 2.69 -3.25 -8.26
N GLU A 376 1.44 -3.07 -8.69
CA GLU A 376 0.95 -1.79 -9.21
C GLU A 376 0.94 -0.68 -8.15
N ASN A 377 0.53 -0.97 -6.93
CA ASN A 377 0.53 0.01 -5.84
C ASN A 377 1.96 0.42 -5.45
N ILE A 378 2.90 -0.54 -5.37
CA ILE A 378 4.31 -0.21 -5.17
C ILE A 378 4.85 0.64 -6.31
N ASN A 379 4.51 0.31 -7.56
CA ASN A 379 4.96 1.09 -8.72
C ASN A 379 4.44 2.54 -8.69
N LYS A 380 3.16 2.74 -8.34
CA LYS A 380 2.56 4.06 -8.16
C LYS A 380 3.22 4.84 -7.04
N ALA A 381 3.41 4.23 -5.87
CA ALA A 381 4.10 4.84 -4.73
C ALA A 381 5.54 5.21 -5.11
N ASN A 382 6.29 4.30 -5.75
CA ASN A 382 7.65 4.54 -6.23
C ASN A 382 7.73 5.76 -7.18
N SER A 383 6.73 5.96 -8.04
CA SER A 383 6.67 7.11 -8.94
C SER A 383 6.41 8.45 -8.23
N LEU A 384 6.00 8.42 -6.96
CA LEU A 384 5.61 9.59 -6.17
C LEU A 384 6.53 9.86 -4.98
N VAL A 385 7.60 9.07 -4.76
CA VAL A 385 8.51 9.25 -3.61
C VAL A 385 9.20 10.62 -3.58
N PHE A 386 9.35 11.27 -4.74
CA PHE A 386 9.88 12.64 -4.84
C PHE A 386 9.04 13.67 -4.05
N LEU A 387 7.76 13.39 -3.79
CA LEU A 387 6.88 14.28 -3.04
C LEU A 387 7.37 14.50 -1.60
N LYS A 388 8.05 13.52 -1.00
CA LYS A 388 8.62 13.66 0.34
C LYS A 388 9.62 14.82 0.38
N ASP A 389 10.53 14.86 -0.58
CA ASP A 389 11.57 15.88 -0.68
C ASP A 389 10.98 17.24 -1.09
N VAL A 390 10.01 17.24 -2.00
CA VAL A 390 9.25 18.45 -2.36
C VAL A 390 8.57 19.07 -1.13
N TYR A 391 7.90 18.27 -0.30
CA TYR A 391 7.22 18.78 0.89
C TYR A 391 8.20 19.36 1.92
N ASN A 392 9.37 18.72 2.09
CA ASN A 392 10.43 19.23 2.95
C ASN A 392 10.94 20.59 2.45
N LYS A 393 11.20 20.72 1.15
CA LYS A 393 11.59 22.00 0.52
C LYS A 393 10.49 23.06 0.66
N PHE A 394 9.22 22.70 0.50
CA PHE A 394 8.10 23.63 0.68
C PHE A 394 8.02 24.14 2.12
N THR A 395 8.21 23.24 3.10
CA THR A 395 8.25 23.62 4.51
C THR A 395 9.40 24.59 4.78
N PHE A 396 10.58 24.31 4.23
CA PHE A 396 11.74 25.19 4.35
C PHE A 396 11.52 26.56 3.70
N ILE A 397 10.95 26.62 2.49
CA ILE A 397 10.57 27.88 1.81
C ILE A 397 9.58 28.68 2.66
N LYS A 398 8.55 28.04 3.22
CA LYS A 398 7.58 28.71 4.11
C LYS A 398 8.28 29.31 5.33
N SER A 399 9.18 28.57 5.97
CA SER A 399 9.97 29.07 7.10
C SER A 399 10.86 30.25 6.73
N ASN A 400 11.54 30.19 5.58
CA ASN A 400 12.40 31.29 5.09
C ASN A 400 11.61 32.57 4.84
N ILE A 401 10.44 32.47 4.21
CA ILE A 401 9.57 33.63 3.97
C ILE A 401 9.07 34.23 5.28
N LEU A 402 8.63 33.39 6.22
CA LEU A 402 8.17 33.85 7.53
C LEU A 402 9.26 34.62 8.29
N GLU A 403 10.49 34.13 8.22
CA GLU A 403 11.64 34.80 8.84
C GLU A 403 11.93 36.17 8.20
N LEU A 404 11.93 36.25 6.87
CA LEU A 404 12.11 37.53 6.14
C LEU A 404 11.00 38.53 6.48
N ASP A 405 9.74 38.09 6.49
CA ASP A 405 8.56 38.94 6.73
C ASP A 405 8.57 39.56 8.15
N SER A 406 8.93 38.74 9.15
CA SER A 406 9.02 39.17 10.55
C SER A 406 10.03 40.30 10.79
N SER A 407 11.01 40.47 9.91
CA SER A 407 12.08 41.45 10.05
C SER A 407 11.72 42.85 9.52
N ILE A 408 10.65 43.00 8.72
CA ILE A 408 10.37 44.25 7.98
C ILE A 408 9.00 44.87 8.34
N ASN A 409 8.23 44.32 9.29
CA ASN A 409 6.83 44.74 9.55
C ASN A 409 5.98 44.73 8.26
N VAL A 410 6.29 43.81 7.33
CA VAL A 410 5.57 43.63 6.06
C VAL A 410 4.33 42.78 6.32
N SER A 411 3.31 42.94 5.47
CA SER A 411 2.02 42.32 5.68
C SER A 411 2.11 40.80 5.60
N SER A 412 1.35 40.13 6.47
CA SER A 412 1.11 38.68 6.48
C SER A 412 0.68 38.09 5.13
N ASP A 413 0.39 38.92 4.13
CA ASP A 413 -0.22 38.55 2.86
C ASP A 413 0.74 37.80 1.94
N ILE A 414 2.04 38.16 1.88
CA ILE A 414 2.99 37.42 1.03
C ILE A 414 3.21 35.99 1.51
N TYR A 415 3.37 35.79 2.82
CA TYR A 415 3.49 34.45 3.40
C TYR A 415 2.25 33.61 3.10
N ILE A 416 1.05 34.19 3.27
CA ILE A 416 -0.22 33.51 2.96
C ILE A 416 -0.29 33.14 1.47
N SER A 417 0.04 34.07 0.57
CA SER A 417 0.01 33.81 -0.88
C SER A 417 1.01 32.73 -1.29
N ILE A 418 2.26 32.81 -0.85
CA ILE A 418 3.28 31.80 -1.16
C ILE A 418 2.86 30.43 -0.60
N SER A 419 2.38 30.40 0.64
CA SER A 419 1.91 29.16 1.27
C SER A 419 0.78 28.51 0.47
N ASN A 420 -0.20 29.31 0.04
CA ASN A 420 -1.29 28.84 -0.81
C ASN A 420 -0.80 28.30 -2.16
N PHE A 421 0.13 28.98 -2.84
CA PHE A 421 0.68 28.50 -4.10
C PHE A 421 1.47 27.18 -3.94
N LEU A 422 2.24 27.05 -2.86
CA LEU A 422 2.92 25.80 -2.52
C LEU A 422 1.92 24.67 -2.23
N ASP A 423 0.86 24.93 -1.46
CA ASP A 423 -0.15 23.92 -1.13
C ASP A 423 -0.95 23.48 -2.35
N ILE A 424 -1.31 24.41 -3.24
CA ILE A 424 -1.95 24.10 -4.51
C ILE A 424 -1.00 23.30 -5.40
N SER A 425 0.26 23.73 -5.53
CA SER A 425 1.29 23.01 -6.29
C SER A 425 1.44 21.56 -5.79
N PHE A 426 1.55 21.37 -4.48
CA PHE A 426 1.66 20.03 -3.89
C PHE A 426 0.45 19.14 -4.21
N ASN A 427 -0.76 19.69 -4.10
CA ASN A 427 -1.99 18.97 -4.44
C ASN A 427 -2.11 18.62 -5.93
N LEU A 428 -1.55 19.44 -6.82
CA LEU A 428 -1.45 19.13 -8.25
C LEU A 428 -0.43 18.02 -8.50
N LEU A 429 0.75 18.06 -7.85
CA LEU A 429 1.77 17.03 -7.99
C LEU A 429 1.28 15.65 -7.54
N LYS A 430 0.48 15.55 -6.48
CA LYS A 430 -0.18 14.30 -6.06
C LYS A 430 -1.06 13.67 -7.15
N GLN A 431 -1.53 14.46 -8.11
CA GLN A 431 -2.44 14.03 -9.18
C GLN A 431 -1.72 13.68 -10.49
N VAL A 432 -0.39 13.77 -10.55
CA VAL A 432 0.39 13.58 -11.80
C VAL A 432 0.14 12.24 -12.48
N LEU A 433 -0.07 11.16 -11.71
CA LEU A 433 -0.36 9.83 -12.26
C LEU A 433 -1.76 9.73 -12.90
N SER A 434 -2.67 10.66 -12.59
CA SER A 434 -4.00 10.71 -13.21
C SER A 434 -4.01 11.50 -14.52
N ASP A 435 -3.24 12.57 -14.63
CA ASP A 435 -3.05 13.34 -15.86
C ASP A 435 -1.71 14.12 -15.81
N GLU A 436 -0.82 13.88 -16.77
CA GLU A 436 0.51 14.51 -16.83
C GLU A 436 0.44 16.05 -16.86
N LYS A 437 -0.69 16.64 -17.31
CA LYS A 437 -0.89 18.10 -17.32
C LYS A 437 -0.76 18.75 -15.94
N TYR A 438 -0.96 17.99 -14.86
CA TYR A 438 -0.84 18.51 -13.50
C TYR A 438 0.59 18.92 -13.16
N LEU A 439 1.62 18.38 -13.86
CA LEU A 439 2.99 18.91 -13.79
C LEU A 439 3.05 20.35 -14.31
N ASN A 440 2.49 20.61 -15.49
CA ASN A 440 2.45 21.96 -16.07
C ASN A 440 1.72 22.94 -15.14
N TYR A 441 0.57 22.54 -14.59
CA TYR A 441 -0.18 23.38 -13.65
C TYR A 441 0.60 23.63 -12.36
N SER A 442 1.25 22.60 -11.82
CA SER A 442 2.10 22.76 -10.64
C SER A 442 3.26 23.73 -10.90
N PHE A 443 3.93 23.59 -12.06
CA PHE A 443 5.00 24.49 -12.46
C PHE A 443 4.52 25.94 -12.57
N ILE A 444 3.31 26.18 -13.10
CA ILE A 444 2.72 27.52 -13.15
C ILE A 444 2.50 28.07 -11.73
N GLN A 445 1.98 27.27 -10.79
CA GLN A 445 1.79 27.72 -9.41
C GLN A 445 3.12 28.09 -8.75
N LEU A 446 4.17 27.29 -8.98
CA LEU A 446 5.53 27.59 -8.51
C LEU A 446 6.07 28.87 -9.16
N PHE A 447 5.81 29.07 -10.45
CA PHE A 447 6.24 30.29 -11.14
C PHE A 447 5.50 31.55 -10.64
N LEU A 448 4.24 31.44 -10.20
CA LEU A 448 3.52 32.55 -9.56
C LEU A 448 4.24 33.02 -8.28
N ILE A 449 4.92 32.13 -7.55
CA ILE A 449 5.76 32.51 -6.41
C ILE A 449 6.93 33.36 -6.88
N VAL A 450 7.58 32.99 -7.98
CA VAL A 450 8.66 33.79 -8.58
C VAL A 450 8.16 35.17 -9.01
N GLU A 451 6.98 35.26 -9.64
CA GLU A 451 6.37 36.54 -10.04
C GLU A 451 6.01 37.42 -8.82
N LEU A 452 5.55 36.80 -7.74
CA LEU A 452 5.24 37.48 -6.48
C LEU A 452 6.51 38.01 -5.82
N ILE A 453 7.57 37.21 -5.70
CA ILE A 453 8.89 37.64 -5.20
C ILE A 453 9.42 38.80 -6.05
N ALA A 454 9.31 38.69 -7.38
CA ALA A 454 9.76 39.72 -8.30
C ALA A 454 9.01 41.05 -8.13
N SER A 455 7.83 41.07 -7.53
CA SER A 455 6.99 42.28 -7.42
C SER A 455 6.78 42.73 -5.99
N ASN A 456 7.53 42.17 -5.03
CA ASN A 456 7.35 42.43 -3.61
C ASN A 456 8.51 43.22 -3.02
N ASP A 457 8.17 44.22 -2.21
CA ASP A 457 9.11 45.17 -1.61
C ASP A 457 10.08 44.54 -0.59
N LEU A 458 9.92 43.27 -0.21
CA LEU A 458 10.94 42.51 0.54
C LEU A 458 12.22 42.26 -0.28
N PHE A 459 12.10 42.23 -1.60
CA PHE A 459 13.19 41.87 -2.52
C PHE A 459 13.56 43.02 -3.44
N ILE A 460 12.55 43.74 -3.95
CA ILE A 460 12.74 44.79 -4.93
C ILE A 460 11.61 45.82 -4.81
N GLU A 461 11.96 47.10 -4.68
CA GLU A 461 11.01 48.21 -4.61
C GLU A 461 11.05 49.01 -5.91
N GLU A 462 9.86 49.38 -6.40
CA GLU A 462 9.69 50.21 -7.58
C GLU A 462 8.94 51.49 -7.20
N ASN A 463 9.56 52.64 -7.49
CA ASN A 463 8.95 53.94 -7.29
C ASN A 463 9.11 54.80 -8.55
N ASN A 464 8.04 54.89 -9.34
CA ASN A 464 8.05 55.50 -10.67
C ASN A 464 9.08 54.81 -11.59
N ASP A 465 10.11 55.54 -12.01
CA ASP A 465 11.18 55.05 -12.88
C ASP A 465 12.40 54.53 -12.08
N TYR A 466 12.38 54.66 -10.74
CA TYR A 466 13.43 54.17 -9.86
C TYR A 466 13.14 52.74 -9.43
N VAL A 467 14.17 51.89 -9.47
CA VAL A 467 14.07 50.51 -8.99
C VAL A 467 15.26 50.20 -8.11
N GLU A 468 15.00 49.66 -6.93
CA GLU A 468 15.99 49.34 -5.91
C GLU A 468 15.87 47.87 -5.52
N VAL A 469 16.99 47.15 -5.42
CA VAL A 469 17.05 45.78 -4.91
C VAL A 469 17.51 45.80 -3.46
N PHE A 470 16.83 45.04 -2.60
CA PHE A 470 17.22 44.89 -1.20
C PHE A 470 18.28 43.80 -1.08
N CYS A 471 19.41 44.12 -0.43
CA CYS A 471 20.48 43.20 -0.11
C CYS A 471 20.83 43.32 1.38
N GLY A 472 20.26 42.43 2.19
CA GLY A 472 20.36 42.56 3.65
C GLY A 472 19.70 43.84 4.14
N GLY A 473 20.48 44.73 4.78
CA GLY A 473 20.00 46.05 5.22
C GLY A 473 20.13 47.17 4.17
N ASP A 474 20.77 46.90 3.03
CA ASP A 474 21.09 47.91 2.02
C ASP A 474 20.08 47.92 0.86
N LYS A 475 19.83 49.12 0.32
CA LYS A 475 19.08 49.32 -0.92
C LYS A 475 20.03 49.68 -2.06
N ILE A 476 20.04 48.88 -3.11
CA ILE A 476 20.91 49.05 -4.27
C ILE A 476 20.09 49.59 -5.42
N LEU A 477 20.37 50.83 -5.84
CA LEU A 477 19.71 51.43 -7.00
C LEU A 477 20.14 50.75 -8.29
N ILE A 478 19.19 50.16 -9.03
CA ILE A 478 19.48 49.41 -10.27
C ILE A 478 18.89 50.06 -11.52
N GLN A 479 17.92 50.98 -11.36
CA GLN A 479 17.34 51.75 -12.45
C GLN A 479 17.03 53.17 -11.97
N GLN A 480 17.31 54.18 -12.81
CA GLN A 480 16.88 55.56 -12.57
C GLN A 480 16.55 56.29 -13.90
N PRO A 481 15.73 57.36 -13.86
CA PRO A 481 15.62 58.30 -14.98
C PRO A 481 16.96 58.87 -15.43
N ASN A 482 17.14 58.96 -16.75
CA ASN A 482 18.20 59.76 -17.35
C ASN A 482 17.66 60.50 -18.58
N ASN A 483 17.21 61.75 -18.39
CA ASN A 483 16.56 62.56 -19.44
C ASN A 483 15.37 61.80 -20.08
N SER A 484 15.39 61.59 -21.40
CA SER A 484 14.40 60.81 -22.15
C SER A 484 14.61 59.28 -22.06
N ASN A 485 15.62 58.83 -21.33
CA ASN A 485 16.00 57.43 -21.20
C ASN A 485 15.84 56.94 -19.75
N LEU A 486 15.92 55.62 -19.58
CA LEU A 486 16.18 54.91 -18.34
C LEU A 486 17.64 54.46 -18.34
N GLU A 487 18.35 54.74 -17.27
CA GLU A 487 19.65 54.14 -16.98
C GLU A 487 19.42 52.89 -16.12
N ARG A 488 20.06 51.79 -16.48
CA ARG A 488 20.05 50.53 -15.71
C ARG A 488 21.46 50.07 -15.41
N ALA A 489 21.67 49.47 -14.25
CA ALA A 489 22.96 48.90 -13.83
C ALA A 489 23.33 47.58 -14.56
N ILE A 490 22.37 47.00 -15.28
CA ILE A 490 22.54 45.75 -16.04
C ILE A 490 22.07 45.91 -17.48
N ILE A 491 22.66 45.11 -18.38
CA ILE A 491 22.32 45.05 -19.81
C ILE A 491 21.92 43.63 -20.21
N PHE A 492 20.91 43.50 -21.08
CA PHE A 492 20.57 42.22 -21.69
C PHE A 492 21.49 41.97 -22.90
N THR A 493 22.23 40.86 -22.86
CA THR A 493 23.27 40.52 -23.85
C THR A 493 22.74 39.63 -24.97
N SER A 494 23.52 39.48 -26.05
CA SER A 494 23.24 38.53 -27.13
C SER A 494 23.21 37.07 -26.66
N ASN A 495 23.79 36.77 -25.51
CA ASN A 495 23.77 35.44 -24.89
C ASN A 495 22.48 35.19 -24.08
N HIS A 496 21.44 36.00 -24.28
CA HIS A 496 20.13 35.89 -23.64
C HIS A 496 20.15 35.91 -22.10
N LYS A 497 21.09 36.68 -21.52
CA LYS A 497 21.24 36.90 -20.08
C LYS A 497 21.58 38.35 -19.77
N TYR A 498 21.31 38.78 -18.54
CA TYR A 498 21.73 40.07 -18.03
C TYR A 498 23.13 39.99 -17.41
N GLU A 499 23.94 41.02 -17.66
CA GLU A 499 25.29 41.18 -17.09
C GLU A 499 25.46 42.58 -16.49
N LEU A 500 26.41 42.71 -15.55
CA LEU A 500 26.78 43.96 -14.91
C LEU A 500 27.42 44.92 -15.91
N GLN A 501 26.61 45.82 -16.45
CA GLN A 501 27.03 46.88 -17.35
C GLN A 501 25.91 47.91 -17.46
N ASN A 502 26.28 49.19 -17.37
CA ASN A 502 25.31 50.27 -17.52
C ASN A 502 24.69 50.27 -18.92
N SER A 503 23.36 50.37 -18.98
CA SER A 503 22.62 50.48 -20.24
C SER A 503 21.65 51.66 -20.22
N TYR A 504 21.38 52.21 -21.40
CA TYR A 504 20.47 53.33 -21.60
C TYR A 504 19.37 52.93 -22.58
N LEU A 505 18.12 52.96 -22.11
CA LEU A 505 16.95 52.55 -22.91
C LEU A 505 15.94 53.69 -22.99
N LYS A 506 15.22 53.84 -24.10
CA LYS A 506 14.16 54.86 -24.21
C LYS A 506 12.98 54.52 -23.29
N LYS A 507 12.50 55.48 -22.51
CA LYS A 507 11.42 55.28 -21.51
C LYS A 507 10.18 54.61 -22.11
N ASP A 508 9.72 55.07 -23.26
CA ASP A 508 8.47 54.60 -23.89
C ASP A 508 8.53 53.17 -24.46
N LYS A 509 9.71 52.53 -24.43
CA LYS A 509 9.93 51.20 -25.05
C LYS A 509 10.16 50.08 -24.04
N VAL A 510 10.12 50.36 -22.73
CA VAL A 510 10.59 49.41 -21.72
C VAL A 510 9.53 49.19 -20.66
N ARG A 511 9.06 47.95 -20.55
CA ARG A 511 8.30 47.47 -19.39
C ARG A 511 9.26 46.80 -18.41
N LEU A 512 9.07 47.02 -17.12
CA LEU A 512 9.71 46.24 -16.06
C LEU A 512 9.08 44.84 -16.03
N ASP A 513 9.75 43.88 -16.66
CA ASP A 513 9.32 42.48 -16.71
C ASP A 513 9.93 41.64 -15.58
N VAL A 514 9.37 40.46 -15.34
CA VAL A 514 9.82 39.50 -14.33
C VAL A 514 11.29 39.12 -14.54
N ASN A 515 11.72 39.02 -15.81
CA ASN A 515 13.09 38.66 -16.16
C ASN A 515 14.10 39.69 -15.64
N PHE A 516 13.86 40.98 -15.86
CA PHE A 516 14.71 42.05 -15.35
C PHE A 516 14.76 42.05 -13.82
N ARG A 517 13.61 41.92 -13.15
CA ARG A 517 13.53 41.97 -11.68
C ARG A 517 14.27 40.80 -11.03
N ILE A 518 13.99 39.57 -11.47
CA ILE A 518 14.69 38.38 -10.99
C ILE A 518 16.19 38.43 -11.32
N SER A 519 16.56 38.86 -12.53
CA SER A 519 17.97 39.02 -12.89
C SER A 519 18.70 40.01 -11.98
N SER A 520 18.02 41.07 -11.59
CA SER A 520 18.58 42.06 -10.66
C SER A 520 18.72 41.51 -9.25
N ILE A 521 17.75 40.71 -8.78
CA ILE A 521 17.85 40.01 -7.49
C ILE A 521 19.04 39.04 -7.50
N LEU A 522 19.19 38.22 -8.56
CA LEU A 522 20.32 37.29 -8.68
C LEU A 522 21.67 38.01 -8.63
N ILE A 523 21.81 39.13 -9.34
CA ILE A 523 23.08 39.85 -9.44
C ILE A 523 23.37 40.66 -8.18
N PHE A 524 22.41 41.45 -7.68
CA PHE A 524 22.66 42.44 -6.64
C PHE A 524 22.37 41.94 -5.22
N ARG A 525 21.38 41.06 -5.02
CA ARG A 525 21.08 40.48 -3.71
C ARG A 525 21.87 39.21 -3.43
N LEU A 526 22.09 38.39 -4.46
CA LEU A 526 22.74 37.07 -4.33
C LEU A 526 24.17 37.04 -4.89
N GLY A 527 24.71 38.18 -5.29
CA GLY A 527 26.12 38.32 -5.67
C GLY A 527 26.54 37.66 -6.99
N PHE A 528 25.61 37.10 -7.77
CA PHE A 528 25.98 36.40 -9.00
C PHE A 528 26.54 37.34 -10.08
N GLN A 529 27.44 36.82 -10.91
CA GLN A 529 28.09 37.63 -11.97
C GLN A 529 27.13 38.01 -13.11
N ASN A 530 26.06 37.23 -13.32
CA ASN A 530 25.08 37.44 -14.37
C ASN A 530 23.76 36.73 -14.01
N SER A 531 22.75 36.84 -14.88
CA SER A 531 21.42 36.28 -14.61
C SER A 531 21.19 34.82 -15.03
N SER A 532 22.20 34.10 -15.56
CA SER A 532 22.01 32.70 -15.96
C SER A 532 22.28 31.69 -14.83
N PHE A 533 22.72 32.17 -13.67
CA PHE A 533 22.90 31.34 -12.48
C PHE A 533 21.58 30.76 -11.98
N LEU A 534 21.67 29.64 -11.26
CA LEU A 534 20.52 28.86 -10.77
C LEU A 534 19.53 28.48 -11.89
N ASN A 535 20.04 28.33 -13.12
CA ASN A 535 19.29 27.98 -14.32
C ASN A 535 18.06 28.85 -14.60
N TRP A 536 18.08 30.12 -14.18
CA TRP A 536 16.95 31.04 -14.38
C TRP A 536 16.50 31.13 -15.86
N SER A 537 17.46 31.14 -16.79
CA SER A 537 17.15 31.13 -18.23
C SER A 537 16.32 29.92 -18.64
N THR A 538 16.64 28.74 -18.12
CA THR A 538 15.92 27.48 -18.36
C THR A 538 14.52 27.54 -17.77
N ILE A 539 14.39 27.91 -16.49
CA ILE A 539 13.11 28.03 -15.79
C ILE A 539 12.17 28.99 -16.53
N ARG A 540 12.67 30.17 -16.91
CA ARG A 540 11.90 31.17 -17.67
C ARG A 540 11.49 30.66 -19.05
N ASN A 541 12.37 29.94 -19.73
CA ASN A 541 12.05 29.35 -21.03
C ASN A 541 10.98 28.27 -20.88
N ASN A 542 11.16 27.34 -19.93
CA ASN A 542 10.20 26.27 -19.61
C ASN A 542 8.81 26.83 -19.31
N ARG A 543 8.71 27.93 -18.55
CA ARG A 543 7.44 28.62 -18.31
C ARG A 543 6.72 29.00 -19.62
N ASN A 544 7.45 29.59 -20.56
CA ASN A 544 6.88 30.13 -21.79
C ASN A 544 6.67 29.08 -22.88
N THR A 545 7.52 28.05 -22.96
CA THR A 545 7.50 27.07 -24.05
C THR A 545 6.84 25.76 -23.67
N LYS A 546 7.03 25.29 -22.43
CA LYS A 546 6.50 24.01 -21.95
C LYS A 546 5.22 24.21 -21.15
N ALA A 547 5.28 24.99 -20.07
CA ALA A 547 4.19 25.10 -19.10
C ALA A 547 2.93 25.77 -19.70
N ALA A 548 3.11 26.88 -20.43
CA ALA A 548 2.01 27.62 -21.06
C ALA A 548 1.37 26.92 -22.28
N HIS A 549 2.03 25.93 -22.86
CA HIS A 549 1.64 25.27 -24.11
C HIS A 549 1.63 23.76 -23.97
N PHE A 550 0.90 23.24 -22.98
CA PHE A 550 0.75 21.80 -22.81
C PHE A 550 0.18 21.15 -24.08
N ASP A 551 0.88 20.15 -24.61
CA ASP A 551 0.47 19.39 -25.78
C ASP A 551 0.50 17.89 -25.46
N LYS A 552 -0.68 17.25 -25.48
CA LYS A 552 -0.81 15.80 -25.27
C LYS A 552 -0.08 14.97 -26.32
N SER A 553 0.14 15.52 -27.51
CA SER A 553 0.78 14.83 -28.63
C SER A 553 2.31 14.96 -28.63
N ASN A 554 2.88 15.89 -27.86
CA ASN A 554 4.32 16.15 -27.79
C ASN A 554 4.87 16.09 -26.35
N LYS A 555 5.10 14.87 -25.85
CA LYS A 555 5.62 14.66 -24.48
C LYS A 555 6.97 15.34 -24.22
N ALA A 556 7.86 15.39 -25.21
CA ALA A 556 9.18 16.03 -25.08
C ALA A 556 9.10 17.56 -24.91
N GLY A 557 7.94 18.17 -25.22
CA GLY A 557 7.66 19.59 -25.02
C GLY A 557 7.01 19.93 -23.69
N ASN A 558 6.70 18.95 -22.82
CA ASN A 558 5.99 19.18 -21.56
C ASN A 558 6.94 19.28 -20.36
N ILE A 559 6.41 19.74 -19.22
CA ILE A 559 7.13 19.84 -17.96
C ILE A 559 7.40 18.43 -17.41
N GLU A 560 8.63 18.18 -16.99
CA GLU A 560 9.05 16.95 -16.30
C GLU A 560 9.25 17.18 -14.80
N ILE A 561 9.41 16.08 -14.04
CA ILE A 561 9.71 16.16 -12.59
C ILE A 561 11.01 16.93 -12.33
N SER A 562 12.03 16.78 -13.19
CA SER A 562 13.29 17.52 -13.12
C SER A 562 13.07 19.04 -13.22
N ASP A 563 12.20 19.50 -14.13
CA ASP A 563 11.85 20.92 -14.27
C ASP A 563 11.14 21.44 -13.00
N ILE A 564 10.31 20.62 -12.34
CA ILE A 564 9.66 20.94 -11.06
C ILE A 564 10.71 21.09 -9.95
N LEU A 565 11.62 20.13 -9.81
CA LEU A 565 12.66 20.19 -8.77
C LEU A 565 13.57 21.41 -8.97
N GLU A 566 13.91 21.74 -10.22
CA GLU A 566 14.73 22.90 -10.57
C GLU A 566 14.09 24.23 -10.15
N ILE A 567 12.80 24.46 -10.42
CA ILE A 567 12.14 25.69 -9.97
C ILE A 567 11.98 25.75 -8.44
N ILE A 568 11.81 24.61 -7.77
CA ILE A 568 11.73 24.56 -6.30
C ILE A 568 13.08 24.93 -5.70
N GLU A 569 14.18 24.36 -6.19
CA GLU A 569 15.54 24.71 -5.77
C GLU A 569 15.84 26.18 -6.00
N PHE A 570 15.37 26.74 -7.11
CA PHE A 570 15.48 28.16 -7.40
C PHE A 570 14.75 29.04 -6.37
N ILE A 571 13.49 28.72 -6.05
CA ILE A 571 12.69 29.46 -5.05
C ILE A 571 13.30 29.29 -3.65
N GLU A 572 13.72 28.09 -3.29
CA GLU A 572 14.44 27.80 -2.05
C GLU A 572 15.68 28.68 -1.91
N TYR A 573 16.49 28.77 -2.96
CA TYR A 573 17.69 29.60 -2.94
C TYR A 573 17.37 31.10 -2.82
N LEU A 574 16.37 31.59 -3.57
CA LEU A 574 15.94 32.99 -3.53
C LEU A 574 15.44 33.43 -2.15
N THR A 575 14.76 32.55 -1.45
CA THR A 575 14.11 32.86 -0.16
C THR A 575 15.04 32.70 1.03
N ASN A 576 16.12 31.93 0.91
CA ASN A 576 17.06 31.71 2.00
C ASN A 576 17.95 32.94 2.25
N LYS A 577 17.77 33.59 3.41
CA LYS A 577 18.56 34.77 3.82
C LYS A 577 20.06 34.53 3.91
N ASN A 578 20.50 33.28 4.14
CA ASN A 578 21.91 32.94 4.25
C ASN A 578 22.63 33.00 2.90
N ASN A 579 21.88 33.08 1.79
CA ASN A 579 22.42 33.20 0.44
C ASN A 579 22.61 34.66 -0.01
N ILE A 580 22.25 35.64 0.83
CA ILE A 580 22.46 37.06 0.53
C ILE A 580 23.97 37.33 0.49
N ASP A 581 24.44 37.96 -0.59
CA ASP A 581 25.85 38.26 -0.82
C ASP A 581 26.00 39.71 -1.31
N ASN A 582 26.80 40.48 -0.56
CA ASN A 582 27.00 41.90 -0.77
C ASN A 582 28.12 42.25 -1.77
N VAL A 583 28.72 41.26 -2.45
CA VAL A 583 29.84 41.47 -3.38
C VAL A 583 29.55 42.48 -4.51
N ASN A 584 28.28 42.71 -4.86
CA ASN A 584 27.86 43.63 -5.93
C ASN A 584 27.18 44.91 -5.42
N ILE A 585 27.16 45.22 -4.11
CA ILE A 585 26.51 46.42 -3.57
C ILE A 585 27.03 47.71 -4.25
N ASP A 586 28.35 47.85 -4.35
CA ASP A 586 28.99 49.05 -4.93
C ASP A 586 28.86 49.15 -6.45
N ARG A 587 28.26 48.15 -7.10
CA ARG A 587 28.04 48.12 -8.56
C ARG A 587 26.66 48.63 -8.97
N GLY A 588 25.85 49.07 -8.00
CA GLY A 588 24.62 49.80 -8.26
C GLY A 588 24.85 51.17 -8.92
N LEU A 589 23.77 51.81 -9.35
CA LEU A 589 23.81 53.18 -9.84
C LEU A 589 23.97 54.17 -8.69
N ILE A 590 24.75 55.21 -8.93
CA ILE A 590 24.79 56.36 -8.03
C ILE A 590 23.56 57.23 -8.33
N MET A 591 22.76 57.49 -7.30
CA MET A 591 21.60 58.37 -7.38
C MET A 591 22.04 59.74 -7.89
N LYS A 592 21.53 60.14 -9.06
CA LYS A 592 21.83 61.46 -9.61
C LYS A 592 20.96 62.50 -8.89
N PRO A 593 21.52 63.65 -8.47
CA PRO A 593 20.71 64.75 -7.96
C PRO A 593 19.64 65.09 -8.98
N ILE A 594 18.40 65.30 -8.52
CA ILE A 594 17.32 65.85 -9.35
C ILE A 594 17.86 67.15 -9.95
N THR A 595 18.27 67.10 -11.21
CA THR A 595 18.86 68.28 -11.87
C THR A 595 17.83 69.42 -11.86
N SER A 596 18.31 70.64 -11.70
CA SER A 596 17.49 71.87 -11.76
C SER A 596 16.57 71.95 -12.98
N GLN A 597 16.87 71.22 -14.06
CA GLN A 597 15.98 71.04 -15.21
C GLN A 597 14.67 70.30 -14.87
N SER A 598 14.70 69.24 -14.06
CA SER A 598 13.47 68.56 -13.59
C SER A 598 12.60 69.44 -12.70
N LEU A 599 13.20 70.30 -11.88
CA LEU A 599 12.49 71.28 -11.04
C LEU A 599 11.83 72.37 -11.89
N SER A 600 12.53 72.85 -12.93
CA SER A 600 11.98 73.79 -13.91
C SER A 600 10.86 73.17 -14.78
N ALA A 601 10.95 71.88 -15.10
CA ALA A 601 9.92 71.15 -15.84
C ALA A 601 8.67 70.88 -14.98
N LEU A 602 8.84 70.57 -13.69
CA LEU A 602 7.74 70.50 -12.72
C LEU A 602 7.09 71.86 -12.50
N GLN A 603 7.87 72.93 -12.32
CA GLN A 603 7.35 74.30 -12.18
C GLN A 603 6.60 74.79 -13.42
N ASN A 604 7.00 74.37 -14.63
CA ASN A 604 6.27 74.68 -15.87
C ASN A 604 5.01 73.82 -16.03
N LYS A 605 4.96 72.59 -15.48
CA LYS A 605 3.77 71.72 -15.52
C LYS A 605 2.66 72.17 -14.57
N TYR A 606 3.01 72.82 -13.46
CA TYR A 606 2.06 73.38 -12.47
C TYR A 606 1.80 74.89 -12.65
N LYS A 607 2.33 75.52 -13.71
CA LYS A 607 1.85 76.82 -14.20
C LYS A 607 0.69 76.61 -15.18
N LYS A 608 -0.47 76.23 -14.65
CA LYS A 608 -1.78 76.45 -15.27
C LYS A 608 -2.86 76.46 -14.19
#